data_AF-A0A5N6ZG01-F1
#
_entry.id   AF-A0A5N6ZG01-F1
#
_cell.length_a   1.000
_cell.length_b   1.000
_cell.length_c   1.000
_cell.angle_alpha   90.00
_cell.angle_beta   90.00
_cell.angle_gamma   90.00
#
_symmetry.space_group_name_H-M   'P 1'
#
loop_
_entity.id
_entity.type
_entity.pdbx_description
1 polymer ?
#
loop_
_entity_poly.entity_id
_entity_poly.type
_entity_poly.pdbx_seq_one_letter_code
_entity_poly.pdbx_strand_id
1 'polypeptide(L)'
;MATFGIPNGPWADRYHAAQSTMTTHFQHLYRFRPRARPTRAIFLTITAFFLVVVLLWRPSSQPTENYWLKYPSYRSSQDRPEALPIVHKGKPTFTRNDTLPGNLQKNNPSFHLIIPAKRKSSALCRMLTSAMILNYPPPTLINYGKKLSEGAKEYDHMKDRIASIYNFLDKTQHVHDNDLALILDGTDFFFQLPPDVLIQRFQNILKENNAKLAKKYGLVIVEKPSEQGAPETVQKYTQRVLFSASKECCPGLSRDAGCVAVPESSLPPDIYGWKTDSPSYRTLARPRWIKPGAVIGQVADLKAIYAEILRFIEQNRIPRGDSIALTYLFGRQEYVRELERRRASNPFMEWMYTMIGISEASNLTGLSPRLEAGRRYEHGIGVDYESRLFFNTWKSTRDVEWLRYRNITKTSFAQMLHNVPRERRLLLPDDLAPERVSNPFTQPIFGKNDPPLNPPINETLDALPHPGFYSWRKFPLLTNVHSASVPALICLDGNPSLRSTWWSMMWYHRWARALLRKYVRSPTGFEAAQSALLGGQEWWDLRGGRGGIWTEKGEWFDYSEVCVGYEKEVFHDGLGKWRQENGESDEPVYNQFGQLVKGKEGFSPS
;
A
#
# COMPACT_ATOMS: atom_id res chain seq x y z
N MET A 1 4.14 -59.24 -95.60
CA MET A 1 5.13 -59.24 -94.51
C MET A 1 4.33 -59.26 -93.21
N ALA A 2 4.25 -60.36 -92.46
CA ALA A 2 5.29 -61.07 -91.71
C ALA A 2 5.66 -60.34 -90.40
N THR A 3 5.62 -60.96 -89.20
CA THR A 3 5.16 -62.31 -88.80
C THR A 3 4.99 -62.39 -87.26
N PHE A 4 4.00 -63.18 -86.79
CA PHE A 4 3.86 -63.95 -85.51
C PHE A 4 4.51 -63.51 -84.17
N GLY A 5 3.81 -63.74 -83.03
CA GLY A 5 4.36 -63.47 -81.68
C GLY A 5 3.53 -63.86 -80.44
N ILE A 6 2.90 -65.03 -80.40
CA ILE A 6 2.29 -65.67 -79.20
C ILE A 6 2.72 -67.16 -79.18
N PRO A 7 2.59 -67.96 -78.08
CA PRO A 7 2.05 -67.67 -76.73
C PRO A 7 2.91 -68.22 -75.55
N ASN A 8 2.42 -68.11 -74.29
CA ASN A 8 2.10 -69.26 -73.41
C ASN A 8 1.69 -68.83 -71.98
N GLY A 9 0.75 -69.57 -71.37
CA GLY A 9 0.41 -69.53 -69.93
C GLY A 9 1.06 -70.71 -69.19
N PRO A 10 0.31 -71.62 -68.52
CA PRO A 10 -1.08 -71.53 -68.03
C PRO A 10 -1.29 -72.17 -66.61
N TRP A 11 -2.56 -72.39 -66.19
CA TRP A 11 -3.05 -73.10 -64.98
C TRP A 11 -2.82 -72.36 -63.63
N ALA A 12 -3.60 -72.52 -62.55
CA ALA A 12 -4.83 -73.30 -62.27
C ALA A 12 -5.58 -72.63 -61.07
N ASP A 13 -6.84 -72.88 -60.71
CA ASP A 13 -7.96 -73.56 -61.39
C ASP A 13 -9.32 -73.13 -60.75
N ARG A 14 -10.43 -73.40 -61.46
CA ARG A 14 -11.76 -73.94 -61.02
C ARG A 14 -12.13 -73.98 -59.51
N TYR A 15 -13.39 -73.92 -59.04
CA TYR A 15 -14.77 -73.76 -59.59
C TYR A 15 -15.75 -73.59 -58.37
N HIS A 16 -17.10 -73.60 -58.37
CA HIS A 16 -18.20 -73.80 -59.34
C HIS A 16 -19.52 -73.18 -58.79
N ALA A 17 -20.64 -73.29 -59.53
CA ALA A 17 -22.06 -73.26 -59.07
C ALA A 17 -22.63 -71.96 -58.45
N ALA A 18 -23.93 -71.63 -58.58
CA ALA A 18 -24.98 -72.07 -59.52
C ALA A 18 -26.13 -71.03 -59.59
N GLN A 19 -27.05 -71.19 -60.55
CA GLN A 19 -28.19 -70.28 -60.82
C GLN A 19 -29.35 -70.41 -59.81
N SER A 20 -30.09 -69.33 -59.55
CA SER A 20 -31.58 -69.26 -59.50
C SER A 20 -32.06 -67.87 -59.00
N THR A 21 -33.40 -67.63 -59.00
CA THR A 21 -34.12 -66.43 -58.50
C THR A 21 -33.60 -65.07 -58.99
N MET A 22 -34.09 -64.43 -60.06
CA MET A 22 -35.45 -64.36 -60.67
C MET A 22 -36.48 -63.52 -59.87
N THR A 23 -36.79 -62.35 -60.44
CA THR A 23 -38.03 -61.53 -60.35
C THR A 23 -38.77 -61.35 -59.01
N THR A 24 -38.68 -60.14 -58.44
CA THR A 24 -39.79 -59.46 -57.74
C THR A 24 -39.52 -57.93 -57.62
N HIS A 25 -40.55 -57.17 -57.24
CA HIS A 25 -40.46 -55.76 -56.78
C HIS A 25 -40.18 -54.63 -57.80
N PHE A 26 -40.61 -54.79 -59.06
CA PHE A 26 -41.31 -53.65 -59.69
C PHE A 26 -42.77 -53.67 -59.24
N GLN A 27 -43.37 -52.48 -59.09
CA GLN A 27 -44.70 -52.22 -58.51
C GLN A 27 -44.85 -52.60 -57.01
N HIS A 28 -44.66 -51.63 -56.11
CA HIS A 28 -45.66 -51.36 -55.06
C HIS A 28 -45.56 -49.91 -54.55
N LEU A 29 -46.67 -49.17 -54.72
CA LEU A 29 -47.11 -48.00 -53.96
C LEU A 29 -46.30 -46.68 -53.96
N TYR A 30 -46.84 -45.74 -54.73
CA TYR A 30 -47.09 -44.36 -54.29
C TYR A 30 -47.39 -44.26 -52.77
N ARG A 31 -46.65 -43.40 -52.03
CA ARG A 31 -47.12 -42.51 -50.92
C ARG A 31 -45.97 -42.03 -50.00
N PHE A 32 -44.97 -41.32 -50.53
CA PHE A 32 -44.06 -40.56 -49.67
C PHE A 32 -44.61 -39.15 -49.38
N ARG A 33 -45.38 -39.01 -48.29
CA ARG A 33 -45.46 -37.71 -47.60
C ARG A 33 -44.04 -37.33 -47.15
N PRO A 34 -43.62 -36.06 -47.27
CA PRO A 34 -42.38 -35.61 -46.66
C PRO A 34 -42.52 -35.67 -45.13
N ARG A 35 -42.00 -36.74 -44.50
CA ARG A 35 -41.82 -36.80 -43.05
C ARG A 35 -40.89 -35.65 -42.66
N ALA A 36 -41.45 -34.61 -42.04
CA ALA A 36 -40.67 -33.54 -41.43
C ALA A 36 -39.69 -34.19 -40.44
N ARG A 37 -38.39 -34.12 -40.73
CA ARG A 37 -37.37 -34.74 -39.87
C ARG A 37 -37.48 -34.09 -38.49
N PRO A 38 -37.73 -34.85 -37.41
CA PRO A 38 -37.96 -34.26 -36.08
C PRO A 38 -36.75 -33.43 -35.62
N THR A 39 -35.54 -33.79 -36.06
CA THR A 39 -34.32 -32.97 -35.86
C THR A 39 -34.42 -31.55 -36.41
N ARG A 40 -35.09 -31.31 -37.55
CA ARG A 40 -35.32 -29.93 -38.05
C ARG A 40 -36.34 -29.17 -37.20
N ALA A 41 -37.40 -29.85 -36.73
CA ALA A 41 -38.35 -29.24 -35.82
C ALA A 41 -37.70 -28.89 -34.47
N ILE A 42 -36.89 -29.80 -33.91
CA ILE A 42 -36.13 -29.60 -32.67
C ILE A 42 -35.09 -28.49 -32.82
N PHE A 43 -34.35 -28.41 -33.94
CA PHE A 43 -33.46 -27.28 -34.18
C PHE A 43 -34.25 -25.97 -34.27
N LEU A 44 -35.37 -25.92 -34.99
CA LEU A 44 -36.19 -24.71 -35.09
C LEU A 44 -36.81 -24.31 -33.75
N THR A 45 -37.26 -25.24 -32.90
CA THR A 45 -37.78 -24.90 -31.57
C THR A 45 -36.67 -24.49 -30.60
N ILE A 46 -35.48 -25.09 -30.67
CA ILE A 46 -34.31 -24.63 -29.89
C ILE A 46 -33.91 -23.23 -30.35
N THR A 47 -33.75 -22.97 -31.66
CA THR A 47 -33.38 -21.64 -32.17
C THR A 47 -34.47 -20.60 -31.89
N ALA A 48 -35.76 -20.95 -32.00
CA ALA A 48 -36.86 -20.06 -31.64
C ALA A 48 -36.92 -19.79 -30.14
N PHE A 49 -36.69 -20.80 -29.28
CA PHE A 49 -36.59 -20.60 -27.84
C PHE A 49 -35.38 -19.72 -27.48
N PHE A 50 -34.23 -19.92 -28.12
CA PHE A 50 -33.05 -19.07 -27.94
C PHE A 50 -33.31 -17.63 -28.40
N LEU A 51 -33.99 -17.44 -29.53
CA LEU A 51 -34.42 -16.11 -30.00
C LEU A 51 -35.44 -15.47 -29.07
N VAL A 52 -36.41 -16.22 -28.54
CA VAL A 52 -37.39 -15.71 -27.56
C VAL A 52 -36.70 -15.34 -26.25
N VAL A 53 -35.76 -16.15 -25.75
CA VAL A 53 -34.94 -15.81 -24.58
C VAL A 53 -34.12 -14.55 -24.85
N VAL A 54 -33.46 -14.43 -26.01
CA VAL A 54 -32.69 -13.22 -26.40
C VAL A 54 -33.59 -11.98 -26.57
N LEU A 55 -34.82 -12.13 -27.05
CA LEU A 55 -35.79 -11.04 -27.18
C LEU A 55 -36.38 -10.62 -25.83
N LEU A 56 -36.61 -11.56 -24.92
CA LEU A 56 -37.01 -11.30 -23.53
C LEU A 56 -35.84 -10.81 -22.66
N TRP A 57 -34.60 -11.08 -23.06
CA TRP A 57 -33.36 -10.52 -22.50
C TRP A 57 -33.00 -9.14 -23.07
N ARG A 58 -33.83 -8.54 -23.94
CA ARG A 58 -33.65 -7.12 -24.29
C ARG A 58 -33.77 -6.30 -23.00
N PRO A 59 -32.70 -5.59 -22.56
CA PRO A 59 -32.80 -4.75 -21.38
C PRO A 59 -33.85 -3.65 -21.61
N SER A 60 -34.55 -3.25 -20.56
CA SER A 60 -35.56 -2.20 -20.65
C SER A 60 -34.95 -0.93 -21.22
N SER A 61 -35.63 -0.32 -22.20
CA SER A 61 -35.18 0.90 -22.89
C SER A 61 -35.36 2.17 -22.05
N GLN A 62 -35.07 2.10 -20.75
CA GLN A 62 -34.81 3.26 -19.93
C GLN A 62 -33.38 3.75 -20.22
N PRO A 63 -33.14 5.07 -20.30
CA PRO A 63 -31.78 5.59 -20.44
C PRO A 63 -30.97 5.21 -19.20
N THR A 64 -29.95 4.36 -19.37
CA THR A 64 -29.17 3.84 -18.24
C THR A 64 -28.40 4.98 -17.58
N GLU A 65 -28.73 5.29 -16.32
CA GLU A 65 -28.16 6.42 -15.59
C GLU A 65 -26.64 6.40 -15.64
N ASN A 66 -26.02 7.45 -16.18
CA ASN A 66 -24.57 7.54 -16.22
C ASN A 66 -24.04 7.85 -14.82
N TYR A 67 -23.66 6.82 -14.06
CA TYR A 67 -23.22 6.96 -12.68
C TYR A 67 -21.92 7.75 -12.55
N TRP A 68 -21.07 7.77 -13.58
CA TRP A 68 -19.87 8.61 -13.65
C TRP A 68 -20.20 10.12 -13.81
N LEU A 69 -21.32 10.47 -14.47
CA LEU A 69 -21.85 11.84 -14.50
C LEU A 69 -22.67 12.18 -13.25
N LYS A 70 -23.53 11.26 -12.79
CA LYS A 70 -24.44 11.44 -11.65
C LYS A 70 -23.70 11.60 -10.32
N TYR A 71 -22.52 11.00 -10.20
CA TYR A 71 -21.63 11.10 -9.04
C TYR A 71 -20.24 11.55 -9.52
N PRO A 72 -19.93 12.85 -9.48
CA PRO A 72 -18.71 13.41 -10.03
C PRO A 72 -17.43 12.74 -9.48
N SER A 73 -16.47 12.52 -10.38
CA SER A 73 -15.26 11.72 -10.11
C SER A 73 -13.95 12.44 -10.44
N TYR A 74 -13.99 13.78 -10.51
CA TYR A 74 -12.80 14.61 -10.72
C TYR A 74 -11.75 14.37 -9.62
N ARG A 75 -10.48 14.37 -10.03
CA ARG A 75 -9.32 14.17 -9.14
C ARG A 75 -9.12 15.41 -8.26
N SER A 76 -8.55 15.23 -7.05
CA SER A 76 -8.22 16.37 -6.16
C SER A 76 -6.93 17.08 -6.59
N SER A 77 -6.03 16.41 -7.31
CA SER A 77 -4.86 16.99 -7.98
C SER A 77 -4.77 16.48 -9.43
N GLN A 78 -4.18 17.29 -10.31
CA GLN A 78 -3.91 16.90 -11.70
C GLN A 78 -2.81 15.83 -11.78
N ASP A 79 -1.84 15.88 -10.87
CA ASP A 79 -0.70 14.97 -10.84
C ASP A 79 -1.10 13.52 -10.56
N ARG A 80 -0.26 12.59 -11.01
CA ARG A 80 -0.38 11.15 -10.74
C ARG A 80 0.62 10.74 -9.67
N PRO A 81 0.20 10.32 -8.45
CA PRO A 81 1.12 9.95 -7.38
C PRO A 81 2.14 8.87 -7.78
N GLU A 82 1.74 7.94 -8.66
CA GLU A 82 2.60 6.89 -9.24
C GLU A 82 3.69 7.40 -10.20
N ALA A 83 3.66 8.69 -10.58
CA ALA A 83 4.60 9.33 -11.49
C ALA A 83 5.43 10.47 -10.85
N LEU A 84 5.14 10.86 -9.60
CA LEU A 84 5.86 11.95 -8.94
C LEU A 84 7.36 11.62 -8.74
N PRO A 85 8.29 12.57 -9.02
CA PRO A 85 9.74 12.36 -8.92
C PRO A 85 10.27 12.53 -7.47
N ILE A 86 9.61 11.89 -6.49
CA ILE A 86 9.88 12.11 -5.05
C ILE A 86 11.26 11.55 -4.67
N VAL A 87 11.53 10.28 -5.00
CA VAL A 87 12.83 9.65 -4.77
C VAL A 87 13.79 10.05 -5.89
N HIS A 88 14.78 10.88 -5.55
CA HIS A 88 15.84 11.28 -6.48
C HIS A 88 16.72 10.07 -6.86
N LYS A 89 16.95 9.84 -8.16
CA LYS A 89 17.64 8.64 -8.69
C LYS A 89 19.10 8.86 -9.08
N GLY A 90 19.59 10.10 -9.06
CA GLY A 90 20.99 10.42 -9.29
C GLY A 90 21.81 10.41 -7.99
N LYS A 91 23.13 10.31 -8.12
CA LYS A 91 24.04 10.99 -7.17
C LYS A 91 24.27 12.41 -7.69
N PRO A 92 24.36 13.44 -6.84
CA PRO A 92 24.84 14.76 -7.25
C PRO A 92 26.21 14.64 -7.92
N THR A 93 26.40 15.34 -9.04
CA THR A 93 27.66 15.31 -9.81
C THR A 93 28.65 16.41 -9.43
N PHE A 94 28.23 17.42 -8.66
CA PHE A 94 29.13 18.48 -8.20
C PHE A 94 30.07 17.95 -7.11
N THR A 95 31.34 18.31 -7.26
CA THR A 95 32.41 18.08 -6.27
C THR A 95 32.40 19.17 -5.20
N ARG A 96 33.15 18.96 -4.11
CA ARG A 96 33.32 19.94 -3.02
C ARG A 96 34.04 21.23 -3.45
N ASN A 97 34.61 21.27 -4.66
CA ASN A 97 35.27 22.45 -5.22
C ASN A 97 34.34 23.31 -6.09
N ASP A 98 33.16 22.80 -6.46
CA ASP A 98 32.20 23.51 -7.32
C ASP A 98 31.32 24.44 -6.48
N THR A 99 31.18 25.71 -6.86
CA THR A 99 30.20 26.61 -6.24
C THR A 99 28.77 26.20 -6.59
N LEU A 100 27.90 26.06 -5.58
CA LEU A 100 26.47 25.76 -5.78
C LEU A 100 25.80 26.85 -6.65
N PRO A 101 25.15 26.50 -7.78
CA PRO A 101 24.41 27.47 -8.58
C PRO A 101 23.29 28.14 -7.77
N GLY A 102 23.30 29.47 -7.73
CA GLY A 102 22.38 30.30 -6.92
C GLY A 102 20.90 30.28 -7.35
N ASN A 103 20.53 29.41 -8.30
CA ASN A 103 19.18 29.24 -8.82
C ASN A 103 18.66 27.79 -8.70
N LEU A 104 19.37 26.89 -7.99
CA LEU A 104 18.83 25.56 -7.67
C LEU A 104 17.64 25.69 -6.72
N GLN A 105 16.49 25.16 -7.12
CA GLN A 105 15.28 25.05 -6.29
C GLN A 105 14.88 23.58 -6.14
N LYS A 106 14.29 23.22 -5.00
CA LYS A 106 13.73 21.89 -4.74
C LYS A 106 12.49 21.69 -5.62
N ASN A 107 12.70 21.13 -6.81
CA ASN A 107 11.64 20.92 -7.81
C ASN A 107 10.87 19.59 -7.64
N ASN A 108 11.22 18.75 -6.67
CA ASN A 108 10.46 17.55 -6.31
C ASN A 108 9.53 17.80 -5.10
N PRO A 109 8.34 17.18 -5.05
CA PRO A 109 7.46 17.29 -3.88
C PRO A 109 8.12 16.75 -2.61
N SER A 110 7.78 17.35 -1.48
CA SER A 110 8.21 16.95 -0.16
C SER A 110 7.52 15.65 0.29
N PHE A 111 8.12 15.00 1.28
CA PHE A 111 7.55 13.84 1.96
C PHE A 111 7.45 14.12 3.47
N HIS A 112 6.24 14.04 4.01
CA HIS A 112 5.93 14.34 5.41
C HIS A 112 5.49 13.09 6.17
N LEU A 113 5.91 12.97 7.42
CA LEU A 113 5.46 11.93 8.36
C LEU A 113 4.65 12.58 9.49
N ILE A 114 3.37 12.19 9.60
CA ILE A 114 2.38 12.80 10.48
C ILE A 114 1.91 11.77 11.53
N ILE A 115 2.06 12.09 12.82
CA ILE A 115 1.80 11.20 13.94
C ILE A 115 0.93 11.90 15.01
N PRO A 116 -0.33 11.51 15.25
CA PRO A 116 -1.13 12.05 16.34
C PRO A 116 -0.67 11.49 17.70
N ALA A 117 -0.05 12.34 18.52
CA ALA A 117 0.49 11.95 19.82
C ALA A 117 0.35 13.10 20.84
N LYS A 118 -0.57 12.95 21.81
CA LYS A 118 -0.84 14.02 22.80
C LYS A 118 0.22 14.18 23.88
N ARG A 119 0.97 13.11 24.16
CA ARG A 119 1.98 13.04 25.24
C ARG A 119 3.10 12.09 24.86
N LYS A 120 4.29 12.29 25.43
CA LYS A 120 5.39 11.32 25.32
C LYS A 120 5.03 9.96 25.92
N SER A 121 5.64 8.91 25.37
CA SER A 121 5.49 7.52 25.83
C SER A 121 6.61 6.66 25.24
N SER A 122 6.91 5.52 25.87
CA SER A 122 7.88 4.55 25.32
C SER A 122 7.47 4.00 23.95
N ALA A 123 6.17 3.88 23.67
CA ALA A 123 5.67 3.49 22.35
C ALA A 123 6.02 4.53 21.27
N LEU A 124 5.70 5.81 21.53
CA LEU A 124 6.09 6.93 20.66
C LEU A 124 7.62 6.97 20.47
N CYS A 125 8.41 6.81 21.53
CA CYS A 125 9.86 6.92 21.43
C CYS A 125 10.51 5.77 20.65
N ARG A 126 9.95 4.56 20.71
CA ARG A 126 10.33 3.45 19.82
C ARG A 126 10.00 3.77 18.35
N MET A 127 8.79 4.26 18.10
CA MET A 127 8.33 4.66 16.77
C MET A 127 9.24 5.76 16.17
N LEU A 128 9.47 6.86 16.90
CA LEU A 128 10.37 7.96 16.52
C LEU A 128 11.79 7.46 16.25
N THR A 129 12.36 6.65 17.16
CA THR A 129 13.71 6.07 16.99
C THR A 129 13.80 5.23 15.72
N SER A 130 12.79 4.39 15.43
CA SER A 130 12.79 3.58 14.20
C SER A 130 12.65 4.42 12.92
N ALA A 131 11.85 5.50 12.95
CA ALA A 131 11.75 6.44 11.83
C ALA A 131 13.09 7.13 11.56
N MET A 132 13.75 7.64 12.61
CA MET A 132 15.05 8.30 12.53
C MET A 132 16.16 7.36 12.04
N ILE A 133 16.29 6.17 12.62
CA ILE A 133 17.27 5.15 12.20
C ILE A 133 17.13 4.77 10.71
N LEU A 134 15.89 4.78 10.19
CA LEU A 134 15.59 4.48 8.79
C LEU A 134 15.56 5.72 7.88
N ASN A 135 15.98 6.88 8.37
CA ASN A 135 16.07 8.13 7.63
C ASN A 135 14.73 8.62 7.03
N TYR A 136 13.62 8.42 7.74
CA TYR A 136 12.33 9.08 7.43
C TYR A 136 12.41 10.59 7.69
N PRO A 137 11.52 11.41 7.08
CA PRO A 137 11.36 12.82 7.40
C PRO A 137 11.17 13.05 8.92
N PRO A 138 11.74 14.14 9.48
CA PRO A 138 11.50 14.58 10.86
C PRO A 138 10.00 14.60 11.19
N PRO A 139 9.52 13.74 12.12
CA PRO A 139 8.08 13.53 12.31
C PRO A 139 7.37 14.78 12.82
N THR A 140 6.15 15.02 12.31
CA THR A 140 5.27 16.07 12.84
C THR A 140 4.23 15.47 13.80
N LEU A 141 4.26 15.91 15.05
CA LEU A 141 3.36 15.47 16.11
C LEU A 141 2.09 16.34 16.15
N ILE A 142 0.95 15.70 15.88
CA ILE A 142 -0.38 16.32 15.91
C ILE A 142 -0.97 16.19 17.32
N ASN A 143 -1.58 17.27 17.83
CA ASN A 143 -2.07 17.47 19.19
C ASN A 143 -1.02 17.35 20.32
N TYR A 144 0.30 17.50 20.05
CA TYR A 144 1.32 17.35 21.09
C TYR A 144 1.18 18.40 22.21
N GLY A 145 1.24 17.96 23.47
CA GLY A 145 1.02 18.79 24.65
C GLY A 145 -0.43 19.23 24.90
N LYS A 146 -1.34 19.00 23.94
CA LYS A 146 -2.74 19.45 24.00
C LYS A 146 -3.55 18.62 25.00
N LYS A 147 -4.05 19.28 26.05
CA LYS A 147 -5.00 18.72 27.00
C LYS A 147 -6.43 18.92 26.48
N LEU A 148 -7.27 17.89 26.57
CA LEU A 148 -8.72 18.07 26.52
C LEU A 148 -9.26 18.30 27.94
N SER A 149 -10.50 18.74 28.05
CA SER A 149 -11.18 18.90 29.34
C SER A 149 -11.24 17.59 30.12
N GLU A 150 -11.22 17.69 31.45
CA GLU A 150 -11.46 16.54 32.32
C GLU A 150 -12.84 15.94 32.02
N GLY A 151 -12.93 14.61 31.94
CA GLY A 151 -14.14 13.90 31.51
C GLY A 151 -14.36 13.79 29.98
N ALA A 152 -13.43 14.24 29.14
CA ALA A 152 -13.48 14.03 27.68
C ALA A 152 -13.58 12.53 27.33
N LYS A 153 -14.45 12.19 26.37
CA LYS A 153 -14.77 10.80 25.99
C LYS A 153 -13.96 10.34 24.77
N GLU A 154 -14.03 9.05 24.47
CA GLU A 154 -13.42 8.43 23.28
C GLU A 154 -13.75 9.22 22.00
N TYR A 155 -15.02 9.61 21.83
CA TYR A 155 -15.47 10.44 20.70
C TYR A 155 -14.74 11.79 20.63
N ASP A 156 -14.53 12.47 21.75
CA ASP A 156 -13.89 13.79 21.77
C ASP A 156 -12.39 13.68 21.42
N HIS A 157 -11.72 12.64 21.93
CA HIS A 157 -10.34 12.31 21.56
C HIS A 157 -10.21 11.96 20.06
N MET A 158 -11.17 11.21 19.51
CA MET A 158 -11.21 10.82 18.10
C MET A 158 -11.53 12.00 17.18
N LYS A 159 -12.52 12.84 17.51
CA LYS A 159 -12.80 14.08 16.77
C LYS A 159 -11.60 15.02 16.77
N ASP A 160 -11.00 15.28 17.93
CA ASP A 160 -9.84 16.17 18.09
C ASP A 160 -8.59 15.68 17.30
N ARG A 161 -8.43 14.36 17.19
CA ARG A 161 -7.44 13.72 16.32
C ARG A 161 -7.71 14.02 14.85
N ILE A 162 -8.87 13.63 14.33
CA ILE A 162 -9.23 13.80 12.92
C ILE A 162 -9.25 15.28 12.51
N ALA A 163 -9.82 16.15 13.34
CA ALA A 163 -9.91 17.59 13.07
C ALA A 163 -8.53 18.23 12.97
N SER A 164 -7.57 17.82 13.81
CA SER A 164 -6.23 18.41 13.82
C SER A 164 -5.34 17.86 12.68
N ILE A 165 -5.52 16.60 12.27
CA ILE A 165 -4.94 16.08 11.02
C ILE A 165 -5.48 16.86 9.82
N TYR A 166 -6.81 17.05 9.74
CA TYR A 166 -7.42 17.84 8.66
C TYR A 166 -6.90 19.28 8.64
N ASN A 167 -6.89 19.98 9.77
CA ASN A 167 -6.37 21.35 9.85
C ASN A 167 -4.90 21.45 9.43
N PHE A 168 -4.05 20.47 9.77
CA PHE A 168 -2.64 20.44 9.37
C PHE A 168 -2.47 20.25 7.85
N LEU A 169 -3.26 19.38 7.23
CA LEU A 169 -3.28 19.20 5.76
C LEU A 169 -3.90 20.38 5.01
N ASP A 170 -4.78 21.15 5.67
CA ASP A 170 -5.58 22.20 5.04
C ASP A 170 -4.94 23.60 5.14
N LYS A 171 -4.27 23.91 6.26
CA LYS A 171 -3.95 25.30 6.67
C LYS A 171 -2.47 25.58 6.96
N THR A 172 -1.61 24.56 7.01
CA THR A 172 -0.19 24.75 7.35
C THR A 172 0.63 25.14 6.12
N GLN A 173 1.36 26.27 6.20
CA GLN A 173 2.19 26.84 5.12
C GLN A 173 3.44 26.00 4.74
N HIS A 174 3.55 24.76 5.20
CA HIS A 174 4.73 23.90 5.05
C HIS A 174 4.38 22.56 4.39
N VAL A 175 3.15 22.41 3.92
CA VAL A 175 2.59 21.19 3.33
C VAL A 175 1.72 21.63 2.15
N HIS A 176 2.07 21.19 0.94
CA HIS A 176 1.42 21.62 -0.30
C HIS A 176 0.60 20.48 -0.92
N ASP A 177 -0.42 20.81 -1.71
CA ASP A 177 -1.37 19.84 -2.27
C ASP A 177 -0.71 18.72 -3.14
N ASN A 178 0.47 18.99 -3.71
CA ASN A 178 1.28 18.03 -4.48
C ASN A 178 2.28 17.22 -3.64
N ASP A 179 2.55 17.60 -2.39
CA ASP A 179 3.44 16.87 -1.48
C ASP A 179 2.85 15.50 -1.11
N LEU A 180 3.72 14.56 -0.72
CA LEU A 180 3.34 13.23 -0.25
C LEU A 180 3.30 13.22 1.29
N ALA A 181 2.26 12.63 1.87
CA ALA A 181 2.17 12.43 3.31
C ALA A 181 1.97 10.95 3.67
N LEU A 182 2.64 10.53 4.74
CA LEU A 182 2.42 9.28 5.46
C LEU A 182 1.79 9.63 6.82
N ILE A 183 0.53 9.25 7.02
CA ILE A 183 -0.21 9.50 8.27
C ILE A 183 -0.34 8.17 9.01
N LEU A 184 0.11 8.16 10.27
CA LEU A 184 0.10 6.98 11.13
C LEU A 184 -0.76 7.27 12.36
N ASP A 185 -1.91 6.61 12.44
CA ASP A 185 -3.05 6.92 13.32
C ASP A 185 -2.87 6.47 14.78
N GLY A 186 -1.62 6.49 15.29
CA GLY A 186 -1.27 5.94 16.60
C GLY A 186 0.23 6.06 16.90
N THR A 187 0.66 5.37 17.95
CA THR A 187 2.07 5.39 18.43
C THR A 187 2.69 3.99 18.49
N ASP A 188 2.06 3.04 17.81
CA ASP A 188 2.28 1.60 17.86
C ASP A 188 2.69 1.04 16.50
N PHE A 189 3.50 1.82 15.78
CA PHE A 189 4.13 1.44 14.52
C PHE A 189 5.64 1.28 14.72
N PHE A 190 6.23 0.22 14.17
CA PHE A 190 7.67 0.13 13.94
C PHE A 190 7.96 0.24 12.45
N PHE A 191 8.88 1.12 12.10
CA PHE A 191 9.43 1.21 10.75
C PHE A 191 10.45 0.08 10.57
N GLN A 192 10.35 -0.68 9.48
CA GLN A 192 11.25 -1.80 9.17
C GLN A 192 12.21 -1.48 8.00
N LEU A 193 11.72 -0.78 6.98
CA LEU A 193 12.45 -0.48 5.73
C LEU A 193 12.51 1.03 5.45
N PRO A 194 13.52 1.52 4.69
CA PRO A 194 13.71 2.96 4.40
C PRO A 194 12.54 3.59 3.61
N PRO A 195 12.36 4.93 3.67
CA PRO A 195 11.27 5.61 2.99
C PRO A 195 11.31 5.43 1.46
N ASP A 196 12.49 5.32 0.85
CA ASP A 196 12.64 5.08 -0.58
C ASP A 196 11.93 3.79 -1.03
N VAL A 197 12.05 2.74 -0.23
CA VAL A 197 11.42 1.44 -0.48
C VAL A 197 9.91 1.53 -0.30
N LEU A 198 9.45 2.25 0.73
CA LEU A 198 8.03 2.54 0.93
C LEU A 198 7.43 3.30 -0.25
N ILE A 199 8.07 4.39 -0.70
CA ILE A 199 7.58 5.26 -1.77
C ILE A 199 7.61 4.52 -3.11
N GLN A 200 8.70 3.84 -3.47
CA GLN A 200 8.78 3.06 -4.70
C GLN A 200 7.72 1.97 -4.75
N ARG A 201 7.48 1.26 -3.64
CA ARG A 201 6.41 0.25 -3.58
C ARG A 201 5.02 0.86 -3.66
N PHE A 202 4.77 1.99 -3.00
CA PHE A 202 3.50 2.72 -3.11
C PHE A 202 3.19 3.08 -4.57
N GLN A 203 4.17 3.69 -5.27
CA GLN A 203 4.04 4.05 -6.67
C GLN A 203 3.83 2.82 -7.58
N ASN A 204 4.55 1.71 -7.32
CA ASN A 204 4.34 0.46 -8.05
C ASN A 204 2.94 -0.14 -7.81
N ILE A 205 2.46 -0.20 -6.57
CA ILE A 205 1.11 -0.70 -6.23
C ILE A 205 0.03 0.14 -6.92
N LEU A 206 0.17 1.48 -6.90
CA LEU A 206 -0.75 2.36 -7.62
C LEU A 206 -0.70 2.13 -9.13
N LYS A 207 0.48 1.99 -9.74
CA LYS A 207 0.63 1.68 -11.18
C LYS A 207 -0.01 0.33 -11.54
N GLU A 208 0.23 -0.71 -10.75
CA GLU A 208 -0.34 -2.05 -10.90
C GLU A 208 -1.88 -2.02 -10.79
N ASN A 209 -2.42 -1.31 -9.80
CA ASN A 209 -3.87 -1.24 -9.58
C ASN A 209 -4.57 -0.29 -10.56
N ASN A 210 -3.95 0.83 -10.95
CA ASN A 210 -4.50 1.73 -11.95
C ASN A 210 -4.56 1.06 -13.34
N ALA A 211 -3.61 0.19 -13.68
CA ALA A 211 -3.73 -0.67 -14.87
C ALA A 211 -4.92 -1.63 -14.79
N LYS A 212 -5.19 -2.24 -13.63
CA LYS A 212 -6.38 -3.10 -13.41
C LYS A 212 -7.68 -2.28 -13.54
N LEU A 213 -7.75 -1.09 -12.93
CA LEU A 213 -8.91 -0.19 -13.02
C LEU A 213 -9.15 0.29 -14.47
N ALA A 214 -8.10 0.64 -15.22
CA ALA A 214 -8.21 1.01 -16.63
C ALA A 214 -8.81 -0.14 -17.46
N LYS A 215 -8.36 -1.37 -17.24
CA LYS A 215 -8.89 -2.58 -17.89
C LYS A 215 -10.35 -2.86 -17.51
N LYS A 216 -10.73 -2.65 -16.24
CA LYS A 216 -12.04 -3.01 -15.68
C LYS A 216 -13.15 -2.00 -15.96
N TYR A 217 -12.84 -0.71 -15.99
CA TYR A 217 -13.83 0.37 -16.11
C TYR A 217 -13.66 1.23 -17.38
N GLY A 218 -12.52 1.12 -18.06
CA GLY A 218 -12.21 1.83 -19.28
C GLY A 218 -11.82 3.30 -19.10
N LEU A 219 -11.82 4.01 -20.22
CA LEU A 219 -11.51 5.43 -20.34
C LEU A 219 -12.79 6.24 -20.56
N VAL A 220 -12.68 7.55 -20.42
CA VAL A 220 -13.75 8.53 -20.69
C VAL A 220 -13.13 9.77 -21.33
N ILE A 221 -13.83 10.35 -22.28
CA ILE A 221 -13.43 11.61 -22.93
C ILE A 221 -14.03 12.76 -22.10
N VAL A 222 -13.20 13.72 -21.71
CA VAL A 222 -13.60 14.86 -20.88
C VAL A 222 -13.26 16.16 -21.60
N GLU A 223 -14.28 17.00 -21.80
CA GLU A 223 -14.14 18.35 -22.33
C GLU A 223 -13.39 19.24 -21.32
N LYS A 224 -12.47 20.08 -21.81
CA LYS A 224 -11.70 20.96 -20.92
C LYS A 224 -12.53 22.20 -20.56
N PRO A 225 -12.46 22.72 -19.31
CA PRO A 225 -13.18 23.93 -18.91
C PRO A 225 -12.79 25.24 -19.62
N SER A 226 -11.89 25.19 -20.60
CA SER A 226 -11.48 26.33 -21.43
C SER A 226 -11.83 26.02 -22.87
N GLU A 227 -12.52 26.95 -23.54
CA GLU A 227 -13.18 26.81 -24.85
C GLU A 227 -12.23 26.44 -26.01
N GLN A 228 -10.92 26.46 -25.78
CA GLN A 228 -9.86 26.19 -26.76
C GLN A 228 -9.14 24.85 -26.51
N GLY A 229 -9.52 24.11 -25.46
CA GLY A 229 -8.88 22.86 -25.05
C GLY A 229 -9.45 21.63 -25.76
N ALA A 230 -8.64 20.98 -26.59
CA ALA A 230 -8.99 19.68 -27.17
C ALA A 230 -9.38 18.66 -26.07
N PRO A 231 -10.41 17.82 -26.30
CA PRO A 231 -10.96 16.93 -25.28
C PRO A 231 -9.94 15.87 -24.85
N GLU A 232 -9.87 15.59 -23.54
CA GLU A 232 -8.86 14.72 -22.94
C GLU A 232 -9.43 13.34 -22.62
N THR A 233 -8.80 12.29 -23.15
CA THR A 233 -9.12 10.90 -22.79
C THR A 233 -8.45 10.55 -21.45
N VAL A 234 -9.24 10.50 -20.38
CA VAL A 234 -8.80 10.15 -19.02
C VAL A 234 -9.30 8.78 -18.61
N GLN A 235 -8.66 8.19 -17.60
CA GLN A 235 -9.14 6.95 -16.96
C GLN A 235 -10.30 7.26 -16.02
N LYS A 236 -11.40 6.48 -16.06
CA LYS A 236 -12.61 6.77 -15.26
C LYS A 236 -12.36 6.81 -13.75
N TYR A 237 -11.56 5.87 -13.23
CA TYR A 237 -11.30 5.69 -11.81
C TYR A 237 -9.82 5.32 -11.57
N THR A 238 -9.18 5.94 -10.59
CA THR A 238 -7.76 5.73 -10.24
C THR A 238 -7.59 5.66 -8.73
N GLN A 239 -6.84 4.68 -8.21
CA GLN A 239 -6.28 4.75 -6.86
C GLN A 239 -5.18 5.83 -6.80
N ARG A 240 -5.13 6.55 -5.68
CA ARG A 240 -4.27 7.72 -5.43
C ARG A 240 -3.75 7.76 -3.99
N VAL A 241 -4.48 7.15 -3.06
CA VAL A 241 -4.05 6.90 -1.67
C VAL A 241 -4.12 5.41 -1.37
N LEU A 242 -3.26 4.91 -0.47
CA LEU A 242 -3.26 3.51 -0.05
C LEU A 242 -3.38 3.42 1.48
N PHE A 243 -4.40 2.73 1.97
CA PHE A 243 -4.64 2.45 3.39
C PHE A 243 -4.18 1.03 3.78
N SER A 244 -3.94 0.82 5.08
CA SER A 244 -3.74 -0.51 5.66
C SER A 244 -4.97 -1.43 5.51
N ALA A 245 -4.71 -2.70 5.21
CA ALA A 245 -5.73 -3.74 5.11
C ALA A 245 -6.03 -4.45 6.44
N SER A 246 -7.20 -5.07 6.55
CA SER A 246 -7.64 -5.91 7.67
C SER A 246 -8.31 -7.20 7.20
N LYS A 247 -8.13 -8.26 7.99
CA LYS A 247 -8.83 -9.56 7.90
C LYS A 247 -10.23 -9.56 8.52
N GLU A 248 -10.68 -8.42 9.04
CA GLU A 248 -11.97 -8.26 9.70
C GLU A 248 -12.52 -6.88 9.36
N CYS A 249 -13.75 -6.81 8.83
CA CYS A 249 -14.41 -5.54 8.53
C CYS A 249 -14.81 -4.78 9.81
N CYS A 250 -15.12 -3.49 9.69
CA CYS A 250 -15.56 -2.67 10.82
C CYS A 250 -16.75 -3.32 11.56
N PRO A 251 -16.64 -3.57 12.88
CA PRO A 251 -17.71 -4.20 13.65
C PRO A 251 -19.05 -3.47 13.54
N GLY A 252 -20.12 -4.24 13.35
CA GLY A 252 -21.49 -3.73 13.14
C GLY A 252 -21.85 -3.41 11.69
N LEU A 253 -20.89 -3.30 10.76
CA LEU A 253 -21.14 -2.92 9.37
C LEU A 253 -21.19 -4.12 8.38
N SER A 254 -21.33 -5.36 8.85
CA SER A 254 -21.18 -6.58 8.02
C SER A 254 -22.15 -6.71 6.82
N ARG A 255 -23.20 -5.89 6.74
CA ARG A 255 -24.13 -5.79 5.59
C ARG A 255 -24.01 -4.47 4.82
N ASP A 256 -23.02 -3.63 5.13
CA ASP A 256 -22.76 -2.37 4.43
C ASP A 256 -21.93 -2.60 3.15
N ALA A 257 -22.01 -1.64 2.22
CA ALA A 257 -21.18 -1.62 1.02
C ALA A 257 -19.67 -1.70 1.34
N GLY A 258 -19.21 -1.09 2.43
CA GLY A 258 -17.81 -1.14 2.89
C GLY A 258 -17.33 -2.52 3.35
N CYS A 259 -18.25 -3.46 3.58
CA CYS A 259 -17.92 -4.87 3.85
C CYS A 259 -18.23 -5.82 2.69
N VAL A 260 -19.24 -5.50 1.86
CA VAL A 260 -19.83 -6.44 0.88
C VAL A 260 -19.53 -6.06 -0.59
N ALA A 261 -19.53 -4.76 -0.92
CA ALA A 261 -19.30 -4.27 -2.30
C ALA A 261 -17.82 -3.97 -2.59
N VAL A 262 -16.96 -3.98 -1.57
CA VAL A 262 -15.51 -3.77 -1.75
C VAL A 262 -14.87 -4.96 -2.49
N PRO A 263 -13.84 -4.74 -3.34
CA PRO A 263 -13.17 -5.81 -4.08
C PRO A 263 -12.70 -6.98 -3.21
N GLU A 264 -12.57 -8.15 -3.85
CA GLU A 264 -11.86 -9.28 -3.26
C GLU A 264 -10.36 -9.00 -3.12
N SER A 265 -9.71 -9.67 -2.15
CA SER A 265 -8.27 -9.57 -1.95
C SER A 265 -7.50 -10.04 -3.21
N SER A 266 -6.41 -9.36 -3.57
CA SER A 266 -5.50 -9.81 -4.65
C SER A 266 -4.72 -11.08 -4.31
N LEU A 267 -4.73 -11.48 -3.03
CA LEU A 267 -4.10 -12.71 -2.55
C LEU A 267 -4.83 -13.97 -3.09
N PRO A 268 -4.08 -15.05 -3.43
CA PRO A 268 -4.62 -16.35 -3.81
C PRO A 268 -5.84 -16.80 -2.96
N PRO A 269 -6.97 -17.23 -3.55
CA PRO A 269 -8.19 -17.60 -2.81
C PRO A 269 -8.06 -18.90 -1.97
N ASP A 270 -6.89 -19.53 -1.99
CA ASP A 270 -6.50 -20.75 -1.29
C ASP A 270 -5.28 -20.53 -0.38
N ILE A 271 -4.91 -19.29 -0.05
CA ILE A 271 -3.63 -18.97 0.61
C ILE A 271 -3.46 -19.56 2.03
N TYR A 272 -4.56 -19.98 2.67
CA TYR A 272 -4.60 -20.73 3.93
C TYR A 272 -5.22 -22.14 3.73
N GLY A 273 -5.12 -22.70 2.52
CA GLY A 273 -5.80 -23.94 2.12
C GLY A 273 -7.29 -23.76 1.92
N TRP A 274 -8.03 -24.87 1.96
CA TRP A 274 -9.49 -24.93 1.84
C TRP A 274 -10.26 -24.18 2.94
N LYS A 275 -9.57 -23.70 3.98
CA LYS A 275 -10.11 -22.89 5.08
C LYS A 275 -10.04 -21.38 4.82
N THR A 276 -9.47 -20.95 3.69
CA THR A 276 -9.35 -19.54 3.31
C THR A 276 -10.73 -18.88 3.29
N ASP A 277 -10.83 -17.70 3.90
CA ASP A 277 -12.06 -16.89 4.04
C ASP A 277 -13.24 -17.60 4.73
N SER A 278 -13.01 -18.75 5.37
CA SER A 278 -14.04 -19.49 6.11
C SER A 278 -14.54 -18.70 7.33
N PRO A 279 -15.86 -18.49 7.50
CA PRO A 279 -16.40 -17.70 8.62
C PRO A 279 -16.08 -18.29 10.00
N SER A 280 -15.79 -19.60 10.07
CA SER A 280 -15.34 -20.30 11.28
C SER A 280 -13.91 -19.92 11.71
N TYR A 281 -13.10 -19.35 10.81
CA TYR A 281 -11.66 -19.17 11.00
C TYR A 281 -11.20 -17.74 10.66
N ARG A 282 -11.58 -16.74 11.48
CA ARG A 282 -11.23 -15.32 11.26
C ARG A 282 -9.73 -14.99 11.12
N THR A 283 -8.83 -15.89 11.53
CA THR A 283 -7.37 -15.76 11.30
C THR A 283 -6.92 -16.28 9.94
N LEU A 284 -7.77 -17.00 9.21
CA LEU A 284 -7.52 -17.56 7.87
C LEU A 284 -8.34 -16.83 6.79
N ALA A 285 -8.84 -15.64 7.10
CA ALA A 285 -9.36 -14.71 6.10
C ALA A 285 -8.21 -13.93 5.46
N ARG A 286 -8.31 -13.66 4.17
CA ARG A 286 -7.40 -12.76 3.43
C ARG A 286 -7.67 -11.32 3.87
N PRO A 287 -6.64 -10.47 4.06
CA PRO A 287 -6.85 -9.03 4.20
C PRO A 287 -7.65 -8.48 3.00
N ARG A 288 -8.76 -7.80 3.30
CA ARG A 288 -9.73 -7.29 2.31
C ARG A 288 -10.29 -5.92 2.68
N TRP A 289 -10.60 -5.72 3.96
CA TRP A 289 -11.33 -4.52 4.38
C TRP A 289 -10.37 -3.39 4.71
N ILE A 290 -10.78 -2.16 4.43
CA ILE A 290 -10.05 -0.96 4.81
C ILE A 290 -10.00 -0.83 6.33
N LYS A 291 -8.89 -0.34 6.87
CA LYS A 291 -8.72 -0.11 8.30
C LYS A 291 -7.96 1.20 8.57
N PRO A 292 -8.46 2.08 9.47
CA PRO A 292 -7.67 3.21 9.96
C PRO A 292 -6.46 2.68 10.75
N GLY A 293 -5.31 3.28 10.53
CA GLY A 293 -4.03 2.78 11.01
C GLY A 293 -2.89 3.46 10.27
N ALA A 294 -2.61 3.05 9.04
CA ALA A 294 -1.65 3.73 8.17
C ALA A 294 -2.29 4.13 6.84
N VAL A 295 -1.96 5.33 6.34
CA VAL A 295 -2.29 5.78 4.99
C VAL A 295 -1.14 6.58 4.38
N ILE A 296 -0.91 6.39 3.09
CA ILE A 296 0.05 7.15 2.28
C ILE A 296 -0.62 7.68 1.01
N GLY A 297 -0.31 8.92 0.61
CA GLY A 297 -0.91 9.57 -0.56
C GLY A 297 -0.50 11.03 -0.74
N GLN A 298 -0.94 11.65 -1.84
CA GLN A 298 -0.81 13.10 -2.02
C GLN A 298 -1.68 13.86 -1.01
N VAL A 299 -1.18 15.01 -0.55
CA VAL A 299 -1.88 15.89 0.40
C VAL A 299 -3.28 16.27 -0.10
N ALA A 300 -3.45 16.66 -1.38
CA ALA A 300 -4.76 17.04 -1.92
C ALA A 300 -5.83 15.94 -1.81
N ASP A 301 -5.45 14.68 -2.01
CA ASP A 301 -6.36 13.54 -1.90
C ASP A 301 -6.65 13.19 -0.43
N LEU A 302 -5.63 13.23 0.43
CA LEU A 302 -5.77 13.01 1.87
C LEU A 302 -6.63 14.09 2.53
N LYS A 303 -6.40 15.37 2.20
CA LYS A 303 -7.17 16.55 2.62
C LYS A 303 -8.66 16.36 2.32
N ALA A 304 -9.00 15.95 1.10
CA ALA A 304 -10.38 15.68 0.69
C ALA A 304 -11.02 14.49 1.45
N ILE A 305 -10.26 13.46 1.79
CA ILE A 305 -10.74 12.30 2.57
C ILE A 305 -10.95 12.68 4.04
N TYR A 306 -9.98 13.33 4.67
CA TYR A 306 -10.08 13.75 6.07
C TYR A 306 -11.18 14.81 6.28
N ALA A 307 -11.46 15.65 5.28
CA ALA A 307 -12.63 16.54 5.29
C ALA A 307 -13.96 15.77 5.38
N GLU A 308 -14.17 14.75 4.55
CA GLU A 308 -15.40 13.94 4.56
C GLU A 308 -15.52 13.06 5.82
N ILE A 309 -14.41 12.54 6.35
CA ILE A 309 -14.37 11.82 7.62
C ILE A 309 -14.75 12.76 8.78
N LEU A 310 -14.16 13.97 8.85
CA LEU A 310 -14.50 14.97 9.85
C LEU A 310 -15.98 15.36 9.76
N ARG A 311 -16.47 15.69 8.56
CA ARG A 311 -17.86 16.06 8.28
C ARG A 311 -18.84 14.94 8.64
N PHE A 312 -18.46 13.67 8.52
CA PHE A 312 -19.25 12.54 9.05
C PHE A 312 -19.28 12.53 10.58
N ILE A 313 -18.12 12.63 11.24
CA ILE A 313 -17.97 12.58 12.71
C ILE A 313 -18.75 13.71 13.38
N GLU A 314 -18.69 14.93 12.83
CA GLU A 314 -19.41 16.08 13.40
C GLU A 314 -20.94 15.95 13.30
N GLN A 315 -21.44 15.30 12.24
CA GLN A 315 -22.87 14.98 12.10
C GLN A 315 -23.29 13.75 12.93
N ASN A 316 -22.37 12.83 13.21
CA ASN A 316 -22.66 11.53 13.82
C ASN A 316 -21.77 11.31 15.05
N ARG A 317 -22.27 11.65 16.24
CA ARG A 317 -21.54 11.61 17.52
C ARG A 317 -21.35 10.18 18.07
N ILE A 318 -20.70 9.32 17.27
CA ILE A 318 -20.58 7.86 17.47
C ILE A 318 -19.12 7.50 17.83
N PRO A 319 -18.87 6.67 18.87
CA PRO A 319 -17.53 6.11 19.15
C PRO A 319 -16.98 5.31 17.96
N ARG A 320 -15.68 5.44 17.66
CA ARG A 320 -15.04 4.91 16.43
C ARG A 320 -15.69 5.40 15.13
N GLY A 321 -16.26 6.61 15.16
CA GLY A 321 -16.90 7.26 14.00
C GLY A 321 -15.97 7.45 12.80
N ASP A 322 -14.66 7.53 13.02
CA ASP A 322 -13.61 7.52 11.98
C ASP A 322 -13.53 6.19 11.22
N SER A 323 -13.55 5.07 11.93
CA SER A 323 -13.55 3.71 11.37
C SER A 323 -14.81 3.44 10.56
N ILE A 324 -15.95 3.93 11.05
CA ILE A 324 -17.26 3.86 10.39
C ILE A 324 -17.27 4.74 9.14
N ALA A 325 -16.81 6.00 9.25
CA ALA A 325 -16.72 6.93 8.12
C ALA A 325 -15.85 6.36 6.99
N LEU A 326 -14.64 5.89 7.30
CA LEU A 326 -13.71 5.34 6.32
C LEU A 326 -14.28 4.09 5.63
N THR A 327 -15.00 3.25 6.37
CA THR A 327 -15.73 2.09 5.81
C THR A 327 -16.82 2.55 4.84
N TYR A 328 -17.63 3.55 5.20
CA TYR A 328 -18.66 4.11 4.31
C TYR A 328 -18.08 4.83 3.07
N LEU A 329 -16.97 5.56 3.20
CA LEU A 329 -16.30 6.23 2.07
C LEU A 329 -15.83 5.19 1.05
N PHE A 330 -15.05 4.20 1.49
CA PHE A 330 -14.56 3.14 0.62
C PHE A 330 -15.71 2.29 0.03
N GLY A 331 -16.70 1.94 0.86
CA GLY A 331 -17.89 1.19 0.42
C GLY A 331 -18.68 1.90 -0.67
N ARG A 332 -18.92 3.21 -0.53
CA ARG A 332 -19.67 4.00 -1.54
C ARG A 332 -18.87 4.22 -2.81
N GLN A 333 -17.55 4.40 -2.72
CA GLN A 333 -16.65 4.44 -3.88
C GLN A 333 -16.79 3.16 -4.71
N GLU A 334 -16.58 1.99 -4.10
CA GLU A 334 -16.61 0.71 -4.82
C GLU A 334 -18.03 0.33 -5.29
N TYR A 335 -19.07 0.69 -4.54
CA TYR A 335 -20.46 0.53 -4.96
C TYR A 335 -20.79 1.36 -6.22
N VAL A 336 -20.39 2.65 -6.27
CA VAL A 336 -20.59 3.50 -7.46
C VAL A 336 -19.78 2.99 -8.65
N ARG A 337 -18.55 2.53 -8.44
CA ARG A 337 -17.73 1.87 -9.47
C ARG A 337 -18.45 0.63 -10.04
N GLU A 338 -18.94 -0.27 -9.19
CA GLU A 338 -19.67 -1.47 -9.61
C GLU A 338 -20.99 -1.16 -10.33
N LEU A 339 -21.70 -0.09 -9.96
CA LEU A 339 -22.89 0.38 -10.70
C LEU A 339 -22.55 0.80 -12.14
N GLU A 340 -21.51 1.62 -12.34
CA GLU A 340 -21.06 2.01 -13.70
C GLU A 340 -20.51 0.80 -14.47
N ARG A 341 -19.88 -0.17 -13.79
CA ARG A 341 -19.43 -1.43 -14.41
C ARG A 341 -20.61 -2.24 -14.92
N ARG A 342 -21.64 -2.48 -14.09
CA ARG A 342 -22.85 -3.23 -14.46
C ARG A 342 -23.62 -2.58 -15.61
N ARG A 343 -23.59 -1.24 -15.67
CA ARG A 343 -24.13 -0.45 -16.78
C ARG A 343 -23.34 -0.61 -18.09
N ALA A 344 -22.01 -0.70 -18.01
CA ALA A 344 -21.13 -0.82 -19.18
C ALA A 344 -20.87 -2.28 -19.62
N SER A 345 -21.12 -3.26 -18.75
CA SER A 345 -20.88 -4.68 -19.01
C SER A 345 -21.96 -5.31 -19.89
N ASN A 346 -21.58 -6.27 -20.73
CA ASN A 346 -22.52 -7.10 -21.49
C ASN A 346 -23.05 -8.24 -20.59
N PRO A 347 -24.38 -8.35 -20.33
CA PRO A 347 -24.95 -9.37 -19.46
C PRO A 347 -24.60 -10.82 -19.83
N PHE A 348 -24.41 -11.12 -21.11
CA PHE A 348 -23.98 -12.45 -21.57
C PHE A 348 -22.52 -12.76 -21.16
N MET A 349 -21.64 -11.76 -21.24
CA MET A 349 -20.23 -11.90 -20.82
C MET A 349 -20.12 -11.98 -19.29
N GLU A 350 -20.93 -11.22 -18.55
CA GLU A 350 -21.04 -11.31 -17.09
C GLU A 350 -21.49 -12.70 -16.64
N TRP A 351 -22.53 -13.25 -17.27
CA TRP A 351 -22.99 -14.61 -17.03
C TRP A 351 -21.88 -15.63 -17.34
N MET A 352 -21.22 -15.50 -18.50
CA MET A 352 -20.11 -16.39 -18.90
C MET A 352 -18.95 -16.34 -17.89
N TYR A 353 -18.47 -15.15 -17.52
CA TYR A 353 -17.38 -14.98 -16.55
C TYR A 353 -17.75 -15.51 -15.15
N THR A 354 -19.02 -15.43 -14.77
CA THR A 354 -19.53 -16.00 -13.52
C THR A 354 -19.56 -17.53 -13.58
N MET A 355 -20.05 -18.10 -14.68
CA MET A 355 -20.10 -19.56 -14.90
C MET A 355 -18.72 -20.22 -14.93
N ILE A 356 -17.68 -19.53 -15.44
CA ILE A 356 -16.30 -20.04 -15.50
C ILE A 356 -15.40 -19.54 -14.36
N GLY A 357 -15.96 -18.85 -13.36
CA GLY A 357 -15.25 -18.47 -12.13
C GLY A 357 -14.21 -17.35 -12.27
N ILE A 358 -14.27 -16.52 -13.31
CA ILE A 358 -13.34 -15.39 -13.54
C ILE A 358 -14.00 -14.01 -13.39
N SER A 359 -15.24 -13.95 -12.89
CA SER A 359 -15.97 -12.69 -12.72
C SER A 359 -15.32 -11.77 -11.68
N GLU A 360 -15.00 -10.55 -12.09
CA GLU A 360 -14.54 -9.47 -11.19
C GLU A 360 -15.71 -8.66 -10.57
N ALA A 361 -16.95 -9.15 -10.68
CA ALA A 361 -18.15 -8.45 -10.21
C ALA A 361 -18.23 -8.38 -8.69
N SER A 362 -18.46 -7.18 -8.14
CA SER A 362 -18.70 -7.02 -6.70
C SER A 362 -20.14 -7.40 -6.34
N ASN A 363 -20.34 -7.94 -5.14
CA ASN A 363 -21.66 -8.34 -4.65
C ASN A 363 -22.46 -7.10 -4.21
N LEU A 364 -23.58 -6.81 -4.89
CA LEU A 364 -24.51 -5.73 -4.53
C LEU A 364 -25.83 -6.25 -3.92
N THR A 365 -25.91 -7.54 -3.59
CA THR A 365 -27.19 -8.18 -3.18
C THR A 365 -27.65 -7.66 -1.83
N GLY A 366 -28.83 -7.04 -1.79
CA GLY A 366 -29.40 -6.42 -0.58
C GLY A 366 -28.74 -5.10 -0.17
N LEU A 367 -27.92 -4.48 -1.03
CA LEU A 367 -27.25 -3.21 -0.74
C LEU A 367 -28.01 -2.03 -1.37
N SER A 368 -28.42 -1.07 -0.54
CA SER A 368 -29.02 0.20 -0.94
C SER A 368 -28.45 1.38 -0.14
N PRO A 369 -27.12 1.63 -0.20
CA PRO A 369 -26.50 2.77 0.48
C PRO A 369 -27.10 4.10 -0.03
N ARG A 370 -27.35 5.04 0.89
CA ARG A 370 -27.83 6.39 0.53
C ARG A 370 -26.76 7.13 -0.28
N LEU A 371 -27.05 7.32 -1.57
CA LEU A 371 -26.29 8.15 -2.50
C LEU A 371 -27.08 9.41 -2.85
N GLU A 372 -26.37 10.51 -3.08
CA GLU A 372 -26.91 11.84 -3.34
C GLU A 372 -26.38 12.31 -4.71
N ALA A 373 -27.26 12.74 -5.62
CA ALA A 373 -26.87 13.13 -6.96
C ALA A 373 -26.01 14.42 -6.94
N GLY A 374 -25.04 14.52 -7.84
CA GLY A 374 -24.05 15.60 -7.85
C GLY A 374 -22.96 15.47 -6.78
N ARG A 375 -23.08 14.52 -5.84
CA ARG A 375 -22.07 14.29 -4.81
C ARG A 375 -20.94 13.38 -5.30
N ARG A 376 -19.70 13.78 -5.03
CA ARG A 376 -18.50 12.98 -5.29
C ARG A 376 -18.39 11.83 -4.29
N TYR A 377 -18.18 10.62 -4.81
CA TYR A 377 -17.86 9.40 -4.04
C TYR A 377 -16.54 8.75 -4.47
N GLU A 378 -15.88 9.27 -5.50
CA GLU A 378 -14.57 8.79 -5.96
C GLU A 378 -13.44 9.54 -5.23
N HIS A 379 -12.80 8.88 -4.27
CA HIS A 379 -11.76 9.46 -3.42
C HIS A 379 -10.36 8.89 -3.70
N GLY A 380 -10.21 8.04 -4.72
CA GLY A 380 -8.96 7.38 -5.06
C GLY A 380 -8.47 6.40 -3.99
N ILE A 381 -9.36 5.88 -3.15
CA ILE A 381 -9.00 5.00 -2.03
C ILE A 381 -8.60 3.61 -2.56
N GLY A 382 -7.42 3.14 -2.14
CA GLY A 382 -6.93 1.77 -2.29
C GLY A 382 -6.51 1.16 -0.95
N VAL A 383 -6.25 -0.15 -0.96
CA VAL A 383 -5.95 -0.96 0.24
C VAL A 383 -4.75 -1.89 -0.04
N ASP A 384 -3.79 -1.96 0.89
CA ASP A 384 -2.60 -2.84 0.80
C ASP A 384 -2.93 -4.31 1.19
N TYR A 385 -3.63 -5.01 0.31
CA TYR A 385 -4.03 -6.42 0.52
C TYR A 385 -2.87 -7.37 0.82
N GLU A 386 -1.67 -7.09 0.29
CA GLU A 386 -0.51 -7.99 0.31
C GLU A 386 0.46 -7.69 1.47
N SER A 387 0.22 -6.62 2.24
CA SER A 387 1.15 -6.10 3.28
C SER A 387 2.53 -5.72 2.71
N ARG A 388 2.57 -5.13 1.51
CA ARG A 388 3.81 -4.68 0.85
C ARG A 388 4.37 -3.39 1.46
N LEU A 389 3.49 -2.55 2.00
CA LEU A 389 3.81 -1.35 2.78
C LEU A 389 3.49 -1.58 4.27
N PHE A 390 2.25 -1.99 4.57
CA PHE A 390 1.66 -1.95 5.90
C PHE A 390 1.20 -3.35 6.33
N PHE A 391 1.88 -3.95 7.30
CA PHE A 391 1.41 -5.16 7.95
C PHE A 391 0.65 -4.84 9.24
N ASN A 392 -0.58 -5.33 9.37
CA ASN A 392 -1.41 -5.14 10.56
C ASN A 392 -1.51 -6.45 11.36
N THR A 393 -1.10 -6.44 12.63
CA THR A 393 -1.11 -7.65 13.47
C THR A 393 -2.51 -8.19 13.78
N TRP A 394 -3.58 -7.40 13.61
CA TRP A 394 -4.94 -7.83 13.94
C TRP A 394 -5.37 -9.08 13.14
N LYS A 395 -5.53 -10.21 13.85
CA LYS A 395 -5.78 -11.56 13.28
C LYS A 395 -4.67 -12.11 12.35
N SER A 396 -3.55 -11.41 12.21
CA SER A 396 -2.45 -11.75 11.28
C SER A 396 -1.13 -12.13 11.95
N THR A 397 -1.04 -12.12 13.30
CA THR A 397 0.20 -12.45 14.03
C THR A 397 0.79 -13.83 13.74
N ARG A 398 0.01 -14.75 13.15
CA ARG A 398 0.45 -16.08 12.74
C ARG A 398 0.94 -16.13 11.29
N ASP A 399 0.78 -15.08 10.51
CA ASP A 399 1.11 -15.04 9.08
C ASP A 399 2.57 -14.67 8.80
N VAL A 400 3.36 -14.44 9.85
CA VAL A 400 4.66 -13.76 9.77
C VAL A 400 5.77 -14.50 10.47
N GLU A 401 6.94 -14.48 9.83
CA GLU A 401 8.18 -15.03 10.36
C GLU A 401 9.28 -13.97 10.37
N TRP A 402 10.14 -14.02 11.40
CA TRP A 402 11.41 -13.29 11.39
C TRP A 402 12.43 -14.11 10.61
N LEU A 403 12.71 -13.69 9.38
CA LEU A 403 13.55 -14.42 8.43
C LEU A 403 14.88 -13.69 8.21
N ARG A 404 15.95 -14.47 8.07
CA ARG A 404 17.27 -13.99 7.60
C ARG A 404 17.53 -14.65 6.26
N TYR A 405 17.44 -13.90 5.17
CA TYR A 405 17.50 -14.43 3.79
C TYR A 405 18.82 -15.12 3.38
N ARG A 406 19.87 -15.06 4.21
CA ARG A 406 21.08 -15.90 4.10
C ARG A 406 20.83 -17.35 4.56
N ASN A 407 19.90 -17.60 5.46
CA ASN A 407 19.53 -18.94 5.92
C ASN A 407 18.48 -19.53 4.96
N ILE A 408 18.98 -20.06 3.83
CA ILE A 408 18.17 -20.65 2.76
C ILE A 408 17.21 -21.71 3.33
N THR A 409 17.70 -22.55 4.26
CA THR A 409 16.92 -23.59 4.92
C THR A 409 15.71 -23.03 5.69
N LYS A 410 15.86 -21.96 6.49
CA LYS A 410 14.68 -21.35 7.14
C LYS A 410 13.73 -20.75 6.10
N THR A 411 14.25 -20.06 5.07
CA THR A 411 13.39 -19.46 4.04
C THR A 411 12.65 -20.47 3.15
N SER A 412 13.18 -21.68 2.95
CA SER A 412 12.48 -22.73 2.21
C SER A 412 11.41 -23.43 3.07
N PHE A 413 11.71 -23.75 4.33
CA PHE A 413 10.74 -24.44 5.19
C PHE A 413 9.66 -23.53 5.82
N ALA A 414 9.83 -22.20 5.79
CA ALA A 414 8.88 -21.27 6.42
C ALA A 414 7.45 -21.39 5.86
N GLN A 415 7.27 -21.55 4.55
CA GLN A 415 5.93 -21.68 3.96
C GLN A 415 5.30 -23.06 4.23
N MET A 416 6.09 -24.12 4.18
CA MET A 416 5.67 -25.48 4.55
C MET A 416 5.15 -25.53 5.99
N LEU A 417 5.89 -24.95 6.94
CA LEU A 417 5.49 -24.88 8.36
C LEU A 417 4.16 -24.14 8.58
N HIS A 418 3.85 -23.18 7.71
CA HIS A 418 2.61 -22.40 7.74
C HIS A 418 1.52 -22.94 6.79
N ASN A 419 1.76 -24.11 6.18
CA ASN A 419 0.82 -24.83 5.30
C ASN A 419 0.33 -24.00 4.09
N VAL A 420 1.20 -23.19 3.49
CA VAL A 420 0.88 -22.39 2.29
C VAL A 420 0.78 -23.31 1.06
N PRO A 421 -0.40 -23.51 0.42
CA PRO A 421 -0.53 -24.56 -0.60
C PRO A 421 0.17 -24.27 -1.92
N ARG A 422 0.46 -22.98 -2.19
CA ARG A 422 1.14 -22.52 -3.41
C ARG A 422 2.44 -21.84 -3.04
N GLU A 423 3.39 -22.64 -2.58
CA GLU A 423 4.72 -22.18 -2.16
C GLU A 423 5.46 -21.41 -3.26
N ARG A 424 6.26 -20.43 -2.83
CA ARG A 424 7.11 -19.54 -3.64
C ARG A 424 8.41 -19.35 -2.88
N ARG A 425 9.55 -19.33 -3.59
CA ARG A 425 10.86 -19.12 -2.95
C ARG A 425 10.87 -17.76 -2.23
N LEU A 426 10.98 -17.78 -0.90
CA LEU A 426 11.14 -16.57 -0.09
C LEU A 426 12.56 -16.01 -0.27
N LEU A 427 12.75 -15.25 -1.35
CA LEU A 427 13.98 -14.51 -1.64
C LEU A 427 13.94 -13.12 -0.99
N LEU A 428 15.11 -12.52 -0.76
CA LEU A 428 15.18 -11.11 -0.38
C LEU A 428 14.61 -10.28 -1.55
N PRO A 429 13.64 -9.37 -1.32
CA PRO A 429 13.10 -8.51 -2.37
C PRO A 429 14.17 -7.71 -3.12
N ASP A 430 14.01 -7.57 -4.44
CA ASP A 430 14.98 -6.86 -5.31
C ASP A 430 15.14 -5.38 -4.94
N ASP A 431 14.15 -4.78 -4.29
CA ASP A 431 14.21 -3.41 -3.75
C ASP A 431 14.99 -3.30 -2.43
N LEU A 432 15.49 -4.41 -1.88
CA LEU A 432 16.47 -4.46 -0.78
C LEU A 432 17.85 -5.00 -1.23
N ALA A 433 18.06 -5.09 -2.54
CA ALA A 433 19.35 -5.48 -3.11
C ALA A 433 20.41 -4.37 -2.89
N PRO A 434 21.70 -4.70 -2.63
CA PRO A 434 22.75 -3.72 -2.32
C PRO A 434 22.95 -2.62 -3.36
N GLU A 435 22.56 -2.88 -4.60
CA GLU A 435 22.66 -1.98 -5.75
C GLU A 435 21.54 -0.92 -5.76
N ARG A 436 20.48 -1.11 -4.96
CA ARG A 436 19.34 -0.20 -4.85
C ARG A 436 19.20 0.48 -3.50
N VAL A 437 19.61 -0.18 -2.40
CA VAL A 437 19.50 0.35 -1.04
C VAL A 437 20.82 0.20 -0.29
N SER A 438 21.36 1.34 0.13
CA SER A 438 22.57 1.45 0.95
C SER A 438 22.49 0.61 2.22
N ASN A 439 23.64 0.13 2.69
CA ASN A 439 23.73 -0.60 3.94
C ASN A 439 23.60 0.39 5.12
N PRO A 440 22.64 0.20 6.05
CA PRO A 440 22.46 1.12 7.18
C PRO A 440 23.65 1.21 8.13
N PHE A 441 24.54 0.21 8.15
CA PHE A 441 25.77 0.25 8.96
C PHE A 441 26.95 0.97 8.30
N THR A 442 26.84 1.42 7.03
CA THR A 442 27.88 2.24 6.40
C THR A 442 27.95 3.59 7.12
N GLN A 443 29.06 3.86 7.83
CA GLN A 443 29.29 5.15 8.46
C GLN A 443 29.48 6.25 7.39
N PRO A 444 29.03 7.49 7.64
CA PRO A 444 29.44 8.64 6.85
C PRO A 444 30.96 8.88 7.00
N ILE A 445 31.57 9.49 5.98
CA ILE A 445 32.97 9.90 5.99
C ILE A 445 33.00 11.40 6.30
N PHE A 446 33.64 11.79 7.39
CA PHE A 446 33.83 13.19 7.76
C PHE A 446 35.26 13.63 7.47
N GLY A 447 35.43 14.79 6.83
CA GLY A 447 36.71 15.42 6.56
C GLY A 447 37.20 16.31 7.70
N LYS A 448 38.51 16.62 7.71
CA LYS A 448 39.12 17.53 8.69
C LYS A 448 38.60 18.97 8.64
N ASN A 449 37.88 19.34 7.57
CA ASN A 449 37.35 20.67 7.31
C ASN A 449 35.82 20.72 7.50
N ASP A 450 35.24 19.72 8.17
CA ASP A 450 33.81 19.66 8.48
C ASP A 450 33.56 20.25 9.87
N PRO A 451 32.38 20.87 10.11
CA PRO A 451 32.04 21.43 11.42
C PRO A 451 32.01 20.36 12.53
N PRO A 452 32.22 20.76 13.81
CA PRO A 452 32.31 19.82 14.92
C PRO A 452 31.03 19.00 15.08
N LEU A 453 31.20 17.68 15.10
CA LEU A 453 30.10 16.72 15.11
C LEU A 453 29.39 16.70 16.47
N ASN A 454 28.07 16.90 16.47
CA ASN A 454 27.21 16.76 17.64
C ASN A 454 26.26 15.55 17.47
N PRO A 455 26.28 14.54 18.36
CA PRO A 455 27.26 14.34 19.44
C PRO A 455 28.66 13.99 18.88
N PRO A 456 29.76 14.17 19.63
CA PRO A 456 31.10 13.77 19.18
C PRO A 456 31.18 12.25 18.94
N ILE A 457 32.08 11.81 18.07
CA ILE A 457 32.33 10.38 17.82
C ILE A 457 32.94 9.74 19.07
N ASN A 458 32.40 8.60 19.50
CA ASN A 458 32.88 7.80 20.62
C ASN A 458 32.90 6.32 20.20
N GLU A 459 34.08 5.69 20.23
CA GLU A 459 34.28 4.34 19.69
C GLU A 459 33.37 3.27 20.29
N THR A 460 33.00 3.41 21.58
CA THR A 460 32.11 2.49 22.29
C THR A 460 30.64 2.74 21.98
N LEU A 461 30.20 4.01 22.02
CA LEU A 461 28.79 4.39 21.81
C LEU A 461 28.36 4.30 20.33
N ASP A 462 29.32 4.36 19.41
CA ASP A 462 29.09 4.40 17.95
C ASP A 462 29.53 3.11 17.24
N ALA A 463 29.79 2.04 18.01
CA ALA A 463 30.21 0.72 17.52
C ALA A 463 29.14 0.04 16.63
N LEU A 464 29.24 0.22 15.32
CA LEU A 464 28.44 -0.47 14.32
C LEU A 464 29.19 -1.67 13.70
N PRO A 465 28.52 -2.77 13.37
CA PRO A 465 29.15 -3.94 12.79
C PRO A 465 29.51 -3.68 11.31
N HIS A 466 30.68 -4.15 10.88
CA HIS A 466 31.24 -3.84 9.57
C HIS A 466 30.26 -4.16 8.40
N PRO A 467 29.96 -3.22 7.48
CA PRO A 467 28.95 -3.40 6.43
C PRO A 467 29.12 -4.64 5.55
N GLY A 468 30.36 -4.98 5.18
CA GLY A 468 30.66 -6.18 4.39
C GLY A 468 30.29 -7.50 5.11
N PHE A 469 30.22 -7.47 6.45
CA PHE A 469 29.79 -8.62 7.25
C PHE A 469 28.30 -8.58 7.63
N TYR A 470 27.58 -7.47 7.46
CA TYR A 470 26.17 -7.32 7.86
C TYR A 470 25.37 -6.54 6.81
N SER A 471 24.76 -7.24 5.86
CA SER A 471 23.87 -6.68 4.83
C SER A 471 22.41 -7.11 5.02
N TRP A 472 21.47 -6.54 4.24
CA TRP A 472 20.04 -6.86 4.25
C TRP A 472 19.72 -8.37 4.23
N ARG A 473 20.53 -9.20 3.57
CA ARG A 473 20.37 -10.68 3.58
C ARG A 473 20.57 -11.33 4.95
N LYS A 474 21.25 -10.67 5.91
CA LYS A 474 21.52 -11.20 7.26
C LYS A 474 20.62 -10.61 8.36
N PHE A 475 19.91 -9.53 8.08
CA PHE A 475 19.00 -8.91 9.04
C PHE A 475 17.79 -9.82 9.30
N PRO A 476 17.28 -9.92 10.54
CA PRO A 476 15.97 -10.51 10.81
C PRO A 476 14.90 -9.54 10.29
N LEU A 477 14.29 -9.87 9.16
CA LEU A 477 13.19 -9.12 8.58
C LEU A 477 11.88 -9.88 8.84
N LEU A 478 10.92 -9.21 9.47
CA LEU A 478 9.55 -9.70 9.56
C LEU A 478 8.98 -9.78 8.15
N THR A 479 8.57 -10.99 7.78
CA THR A 479 8.12 -11.36 6.43
C THR A 479 6.77 -12.04 6.55
N ASN A 480 5.77 -11.56 5.81
CA ASN A 480 4.50 -12.28 5.66
C ASN A 480 4.75 -13.51 4.78
N VAL A 481 4.64 -14.70 5.36
CA VAL A 481 4.98 -15.95 4.65
C VAL A 481 3.89 -16.34 3.65
N HIS A 482 2.65 -15.90 3.83
CA HIS A 482 1.57 -16.15 2.89
C HIS A 482 1.71 -15.28 1.64
N SER A 483 1.87 -13.96 1.80
CA SER A 483 2.05 -13.02 0.66
C SER A 483 3.48 -12.92 0.14
N ALA A 484 4.43 -13.62 0.77
CA ALA A 484 5.88 -13.54 0.52
C ALA A 484 6.48 -12.12 0.63
N SER A 485 5.78 -11.18 1.28
CA SER A 485 6.15 -9.76 1.33
C SER A 485 6.82 -9.36 2.65
N VAL A 486 7.86 -8.52 2.57
CA VAL A 486 8.51 -7.88 3.73
C VAL A 486 7.89 -6.49 3.92
N PRO A 487 6.94 -6.26 4.84
CA PRO A 487 6.35 -4.93 5.04
C PRO A 487 7.39 -3.85 5.37
N ALA A 488 7.12 -2.62 4.94
CA ALA A 488 7.93 -1.46 5.27
C ALA A 488 7.62 -0.91 6.68
N LEU A 489 6.36 -1.00 7.12
CA LEU A 489 5.88 -0.66 8.45
C LEU A 489 5.06 -1.80 9.07
N ILE A 490 5.23 -1.97 10.38
CA ILE A 490 4.55 -2.96 11.21
C ILE A 490 3.62 -2.21 12.17
N CYS A 491 2.30 -2.39 12.04
CA CYS A 491 1.28 -1.84 12.92
C CYS A 491 0.88 -2.87 13.99
N LEU A 492 1.10 -2.53 15.26
CA LEU A 492 1.06 -3.45 16.42
C LEU A 492 -0.27 -3.40 17.17
N ASP A 493 -1.34 -3.51 16.39
CA ASP A 493 -2.72 -3.67 16.80
C ASP A 493 -2.97 -4.91 17.67
N GLY A 494 -3.81 -4.77 18.69
CA GLY A 494 -4.23 -5.85 19.57
C GLY A 494 -3.32 -6.03 20.79
N ASN A 495 -2.58 -7.14 20.87
CA ASN A 495 -1.91 -7.55 22.11
C ASN A 495 -0.70 -6.65 22.46
N PRO A 496 -0.73 -5.90 23.58
CA PRO A 496 0.37 -5.01 23.96
C PRO A 496 1.71 -5.71 24.23
N SER A 497 1.72 -6.98 24.68
CA SER A 497 2.99 -7.66 25.01
C SER A 497 3.90 -7.86 23.81
N LEU A 498 3.31 -8.05 22.62
CA LEU A 498 4.03 -8.16 21.35
C LEU A 498 4.87 -6.91 21.06
N ARG A 499 4.45 -5.72 21.53
CA ARG A 499 5.15 -4.46 21.26
C ARG A 499 6.56 -4.45 21.84
N SER A 500 6.80 -5.04 23.01
CA SER A 500 8.15 -5.15 23.57
C SER A 500 8.93 -6.33 23.00
N THR A 501 8.28 -7.47 22.75
CA THR A 501 8.95 -8.65 22.16
C THR A 501 9.38 -8.42 20.72
N TRP A 502 8.58 -7.75 19.90
CA TRP A 502 8.93 -7.47 18.51
C TRP A 502 9.89 -6.29 18.38
N TRP A 503 9.91 -5.36 19.35
CA TRP A 503 10.91 -4.28 19.38
C TRP A 503 12.33 -4.86 19.48
N SER A 504 12.57 -5.80 20.39
CA SER A 504 13.87 -6.48 20.52
C SER A 504 14.22 -7.44 19.39
N MET A 505 13.26 -7.76 18.51
CA MET A 505 13.47 -8.51 17.27
C MET A 505 13.84 -7.63 16.07
N MET A 506 13.56 -6.32 16.12
CA MET A 506 13.90 -5.38 15.04
C MET A 506 15.41 -5.40 14.76
N TRP A 507 15.79 -5.46 13.48
CA TRP A 507 17.18 -5.67 13.07
C TRP A 507 18.16 -4.60 13.59
N TYR A 508 17.70 -3.37 13.83
CA TYR A 508 18.50 -2.27 14.36
C TYR A 508 18.59 -2.24 15.90
N HIS A 509 17.74 -2.97 16.64
CA HIS A 509 17.53 -2.76 18.09
C HIS A 509 18.83 -2.73 18.90
N ARG A 510 19.68 -3.76 18.73
CA ARG A 510 20.96 -3.90 19.44
C ARG A 510 21.93 -2.73 19.20
N TRP A 511 21.75 -1.99 18.11
CA TRP A 511 22.60 -0.89 17.69
C TRP A 511 21.83 0.45 17.66
N ALA A 512 20.65 0.51 18.28
CA ALA A 512 19.73 1.63 18.12
C ALA A 512 20.33 2.98 18.60
N ARG A 513 21.13 2.98 19.67
CA ARG A 513 21.84 4.19 20.13
C ARG A 513 22.89 4.65 19.11
N ALA A 514 23.76 3.74 18.66
CA ALA A 514 24.80 4.03 17.66
C ALA A 514 24.21 4.50 16.31
N LEU A 515 23.13 3.86 15.85
CA LEU A 515 22.41 4.23 14.63
C LEU A 515 21.69 5.58 14.76
N LEU A 516 21.12 5.89 15.93
CA LEU A 516 20.52 7.21 16.18
C LEU A 516 21.60 8.30 16.27
N ARG A 517 22.73 8.04 16.95
CA ARG A 517 23.88 8.98 17.00
C ARG A 517 24.42 9.25 15.60
N LYS A 518 24.53 8.23 14.75
CA LYS A 518 24.84 8.36 13.33
C LYS A 518 23.83 9.24 12.57
N TYR A 519 22.52 9.05 12.76
CA TYR A 519 21.48 9.86 12.09
C TYR A 519 21.50 11.34 12.51
N VAL A 520 21.78 11.62 13.80
CA VAL A 520 21.87 13.00 14.31
C VAL A 520 23.11 13.72 13.78
N ARG A 521 24.22 13.00 13.55
CA ARG A 521 25.47 13.53 12.96
C ARG A 521 25.45 13.78 11.44
N SER A 522 24.31 13.67 10.76
CA SER A 522 24.25 14.01 9.32
C SER A 522 24.84 15.41 9.06
N PRO A 523 25.55 15.60 7.94
CA PRO A 523 26.47 16.71 7.77
C PRO A 523 25.80 18.09 7.91
N THR A 524 26.59 19.06 8.33
CA THR A 524 26.30 20.49 8.15
C THR A 524 27.37 21.10 7.26
N GLY A 525 27.00 22.08 6.41
CA GLY A 525 27.85 22.60 5.35
C GLY A 525 27.49 22.09 3.95
N PHE A 526 28.48 22.00 3.06
CA PHE A 526 28.27 21.93 1.60
C PHE A 526 27.41 20.75 1.12
N GLU A 527 27.70 19.52 1.56
CA GLU A 527 26.98 18.32 1.09
C GLU A 527 25.51 18.32 1.53
N ALA A 528 25.21 18.88 2.71
CA ALA A 528 23.86 19.05 3.21
C ALA A 528 23.10 20.16 2.49
N ALA A 529 23.78 21.28 2.15
CA ALA A 529 23.22 22.35 1.34
C ALA A 529 22.93 21.88 -0.10
N GLN A 530 23.87 21.15 -0.72
CA GLN A 530 23.70 20.48 -2.00
C GLN A 530 22.50 19.52 -1.97
N SER A 531 22.39 18.69 -0.92
CA SER A 531 21.28 17.75 -0.75
C SER A 531 19.93 18.44 -0.49
N ALA A 532 19.93 19.63 0.13
CA ALA A 532 18.73 20.45 0.30
C ALA A 532 18.21 20.99 -1.03
N LEU A 533 19.11 21.65 -1.78
CA LEU A 533 18.81 22.30 -3.05
C LEU A 533 18.40 21.30 -4.15
N LEU A 534 18.90 20.07 -4.10
CA LEU A 534 18.54 18.97 -5.00
C LEU A 534 17.37 18.10 -4.51
N GLY A 535 16.82 18.38 -3.32
CA GLY A 535 15.72 17.59 -2.75
C GLY A 535 16.04 16.12 -2.51
N GLY A 536 17.28 15.83 -2.10
CA GLY A 536 17.77 14.48 -1.85
C GLY A 536 17.19 13.84 -0.58
N GLN A 537 17.60 12.59 -0.31
CA GLN A 537 17.14 11.77 0.83
C GLN A 537 17.38 12.38 2.22
N GLU A 538 18.15 13.47 2.32
CA GLU A 538 18.37 14.21 3.57
C GLU A 538 17.32 15.30 3.84
N TRP A 539 16.56 15.71 2.82
CA TRP A 539 15.65 16.87 2.84
C TRP A 539 14.25 16.54 2.31
N TRP A 540 13.71 15.41 2.79
CA TRP A 540 12.33 15.00 2.58
C TRP A 540 11.32 16.13 2.90
N ASP A 541 11.46 16.76 4.06
CA ASP A 541 10.67 17.90 4.52
C ASP A 541 11.51 19.19 4.41
N LEU A 542 10.94 20.26 3.84
CA LEU A 542 11.63 21.54 3.62
C LEU A 542 12.09 22.22 4.92
N ARG A 543 11.48 21.90 6.06
CA ARG A 543 11.85 22.47 7.37
C ARG A 543 13.14 21.88 7.93
N GLY A 544 13.60 20.74 7.42
CA GLY A 544 14.71 19.98 8.03
C GLY A 544 14.36 19.57 9.47
N GLY A 545 15.30 19.74 10.40
CA GLY A 545 15.11 19.40 11.82
C GLY A 545 15.45 17.95 12.17
N ARG A 546 16.49 17.37 11.53
CA ARG A 546 17.07 16.06 11.91
C ARG A 546 17.34 16.01 13.42
N GLY A 547 17.12 14.84 14.02
CA GLY A 547 17.33 14.61 15.45
C GLY A 547 16.23 15.16 16.37
N GLY A 548 15.14 15.70 15.82
CA GLY A 548 13.97 16.16 16.59
C GLY A 548 12.64 15.86 15.91
N ILE A 549 11.58 16.48 16.42
CA ILE A 549 10.23 16.46 15.86
C ILE A 549 9.73 17.89 15.65
N TRP A 550 8.73 18.05 14.79
CA TRP A 550 7.95 19.26 14.66
C TRP A 550 6.57 19.09 15.33
N THR A 551 5.92 20.17 15.74
CA THR A 551 4.48 20.17 16.07
C THR A 551 3.64 20.66 14.90
N GLU A 552 2.32 20.44 14.99
CA GLU A 552 1.32 21.05 14.10
C GLU A 552 1.40 22.59 14.01
N LYS A 553 2.03 23.26 14.98
CA LYS A 553 2.22 24.73 15.01
C LYS A 553 3.54 25.21 14.40
N GLY A 554 4.42 24.30 13.98
CA GLY A 554 5.79 24.65 13.56
C GLY A 554 6.79 24.86 14.70
N GLU A 555 6.48 24.39 15.92
CA GLU A 555 7.46 24.34 17.01
C GLU A 555 8.39 23.12 16.79
N TRP A 556 9.71 23.25 16.99
CA TRP A 556 10.66 22.12 16.96
C TRP A 556 11.04 21.69 18.38
N PHE A 557 11.18 20.38 18.60
CA PHE A 557 11.63 19.79 19.87
C PHE A 557 12.70 18.72 19.60
N ASP A 558 13.78 18.73 20.37
CA ASP A 558 14.85 17.74 20.25
C ASP A 558 14.39 16.34 20.73
N TYR A 559 14.93 15.28 20.14
CA TYR A 559 14.63 13.90 20.57
C TYR A 559 14.85 13.68 22.08
N SER A 560 15.86 14.30 22.68
CA SER A 560 16.11 14.26 24.13
C SER A 560 14.93 14.78 24.95
N GLU A 561 14.34 15.93 24.59
CA GLU A 561 13.23 16.53 25.32
C GLU A 561 11.97 15.66 25.27
N VAL A 562 11.69 15.10 24.09
CA VAL A 562 10.53 14.24 23.84
C VAL A 562 10.69 12.86 24.49
N CYS A 563 11.91 12.30 24.52
CA CYS A 563 12.13 10.89 24.88
C CYS A 563 12.97 10.63 26.13
N VAL A 564 13.44 11.67 26.84
CA VAL A 564 14.06 11.51 28.17
C VAL A 564 13.11 10.81 29.13
N GLY A 565 13.62 9.75 29.77
CA GLY A 565 12.88 8.85 30.66
C GLY A 565 12.36 7.57 29.98
N TYR A 566 12.68 7.33 28.70
CA TYR A 566 12.28 6.11 27.96
C TYR A 566 13.46 5.39 27.28
N GLU A 567 14.70 5.80 27.54
CA GLU A 567 15.91 5.22 26.93
C GLU A 567 16.10 3.74 27.27
N LYS A 568 15.63 3.30 28.45
CA LYS A 568 15.65 1.89 28.86
C LYS A 568 14.71 1.04 28.01
N GLU A 569 13.53 1.55 27.67
CA GLU A 569 12.55 0.90 26.81
C GLU A 569 12.92 0.95 25.33
N VAL A 570 13.71 1.95 24.90
CA VAL A 570 14.12 2.15 23.50
C VAL A 570 15.42 1.41 23.16
N PHE A 571 16.50 1.61 23.92
CA PHE A 571 17.81 1.03 23.60
C PHE A 571 18.08 -0.27 24.35
N HIS A 572 17.68 -0.35 25.64
CA HIS A 572 17.92 -1.50 26.52
C HIS A 572 19.40 -1.99 26.52
N ASP A 573 20.33 -1.03 26.48
CA ASP A 573 21.78 -1.27 26.37
C ASP A 573 22.54 -1.11 27.70
N GLY A 574 21.91 -0.51 28.71
CA GLY A 574 22.51 -0.20 30.01
C GLY A 574 23.32 1.11 30.03
N LEU A 575 23.46 1.80 28.90
CA LEU A 575 24.30 3.00 28.72
C LEU A 575 23.60 4.29 29.16
N GLY A 576 22.76 4.21 30.19
CA GLY A 576 22.06 5.37 30.77
C GLY A 576 21.13 6.13 29.80
N LYS A 577 20.95 7.41 30.08
CA LYS A 577 20.12 8.35 29.32
C LYS A 577 20.78 8.76 27.99
N TRP A 578 20.03 9.43 27.13
CA TRP A 578 20.53 9.97 25.86
C TRP A 578 21.24 11.33 26.07
N ARG A 579 22.42 11.52 25.45
CA ARG A 579 23.36 12.63 25.71
C ARG A 579 23.87 12.73 27.17
N GLN A 580 23.68 11.68 27.98
CA GLN A 580 24.15 11.61 29.37
C GLN A 580 24.72 10.20 29.65
N GLU A 581 25.28 9.55 28.62
CA GLU A 581 25.79 8.17 28.67
C GLU A 581 26.93 7.99 29.69
N ASN A 582 27.76 9.02 29.89
CA ASN A 582 28.92 8.97 30.79
C ASN A 582 28.60 9.39 32.24
N GLY A 583 27.35 9.77 32.55
CA GLY A 583 26.93 10.19 33.88
C GLY A 583 27.19 11.67 34.24
N GLU A 584 27.87 12.43 33.39
CA GLU A 584 28.03 13.88 33.55
C GLU A 584 26.68 14.60 33.33
N SER A 585 26.39 15.58 34.19
CA SER A 585 25.11 16.31 34.21
C SER A 585 25.24 17.74 33.70
N ASP A 586 24.28 18.11 32.85
CA ASP A 586 24.07 19.44 32.27
C ASP A 586 25.27 20.02 31.46
N GLU A 587 25.45 19.51 30.22
CA GLU A 587 26.12 20.25 29.14
C GLU A 587 25.55 21.69 29.04
N PRO A 588 26.38 22.71 28.79
CA PRO A 588 25.92 24.09 28.65
C PRO A 588 25.08 24.29 27.37
N VAL A 589 23.79 24.53 27.55
CA VAL A 589 22.83 24.92 26.50
C VAL A 589 22.94 26.41 26.26
N TYR A 590 23.29 26.81 25.03
CA TYR A 590 23.36 28.21 24.61
C TYR A 590 22.15 28.60 23.74
N ASN A 591 21.76 29.88 23.78
CA ASN A 591 20.78 30.42 22.84
C ASN A 591 21.41 30.70 21.46
N GLN A 592 20.60 31.10 20.48
CA GLN A 592 21.03 31.48 19.13
C GLN A 592 22.01 32.67 19.07
N PHE A 593 22.30 33.32 20.20
CA PHE A 593 23.25 34.42 20.35
C PHE A 593 24.49 34.01 21.18
N GLY A 594 24.67 32.73 21.48
CA GLY A 594 25.83 32.21 22.22
C GLY A 594 25.81 32.44 23.73
N GLN A 595 24.68 32.83 24.32
CA GLN A 595 24.54 33.06 25.76
C GLN A 595 24.04 31.79 26.47
N LEU A 596 24.61 31.47 27.63
CA LEU A 596 24.24 30.30 28.44
C LEU A 596 22.79 30.42 28.96
N VAL A 597 21.95 29.48 28.55
CA VAL A 597 20.54 29.35 28.98
C VAL A 597 20.41 28.38 30.15
N LYS A 598 21.20 27.30 30.16
CA LYS A 598 21.19 26.27 31.19
C LYS A 598 22.49 25.49 31.21
N GLY A 599 22.99 25.14 32.40
CA GLY A 599 24.15 24.27 32.62
C GLY A 599 25.24 24.98 33.39
N LYS A 600 26.46 24.41 33.37
CA LYS A 600 27.65 25.05 33.93
C LYS A 600 28.68 25.27 32.82
N GLU A 601 29.30 26.44 32.82
CA GLU A 601 30.55 26.64 32.06
C GLU A 601 31.65 25.76 32.66
N GLY A 602 32.35 25.03 31.79
CA GLY A 602 33.49 24.21 32.19
C GLY A 602 34.68 25.08 32.52
N PHE A 603 35.17 25.01 33.76
CA PHE A 603 36.42 25.65 34.15
C PHE A 603 37.59 25.06 33.34
N SER A 604 38.07 25.81 32.34
CA SER A 604 39.39 25.59 31.77
C SER A 604 40.45 26.17 32.70
N PRO A 605 41.41 25.38 33.21
CA PRO A 605 42.60 25.94 33.86
C PRO A 605 43.45 26.66 32.80
N SER A 606 43.98 27.82 33.20
CA SER A 606 44.88 28.68 32.42
C SER A 606 46.31 28.15 32.37
#